data_AF-A0A929ZKK4-F1
#
_entry.id   AF-A0A929ZKK4-F1
#
_cell.length_a   1.000
_cell.length_b   1.000
_cell.length_c   1.000
_cell.angle_alpha   90.00
_cell.angle_beta   90.00
_cell.angle_gamma   90.00
#
_symmetry.space_group_name_H-M   'P 1'
#
loop_
_entity.id
_entity.type
_entity.pdbx_description
1 polymer ?
#
loop_
_entity_poly.entity_id
_entity_poly.type
_entity_poly.pdbx_seq_one_letter_code
_entity_poly.pdbx_strand_id
1 'polypeptide(L)'
;MKIYNARYLDNNQRFIAAIITGFIAAVILGNLYGLITALLHVEFSLMFIAIGYGIAATIKHFGRGVHTRFMIVGAIMTFIAIFIGDLTSSISINGVIVLFTSGNLSVIATTFLSYLRIFASLNPYALISLAFRLIGIYIGYTQSVIL
;
A
#
# COMPACT_ATOMS: atom_id res chain seq x y z
N MET A 1 2.28 -29.61 -30.41
CA MET A 1 0.89 -29.08 -30.35
C MET A 1 0.88 -27.79 -29.52
N LYS A 2 0.74 -26.62 -30.14
CA LYS A 2 0.46 -25.37 -29.42
C LYS A 2 -1.05 -25.29 -29.24
N ILE A 3 -1.54 -25.67 -28.06
CA ILE A 3 -2.94 -25.48 -27.70
C ILE A 3 -3.11 -23.96 -27.51
N TYR A 4 -3.78 -23.31 -28.45
CA TYR A 4 -4.14 -21.89 -28.39
C TYR A 4 -5.23 -21.72 -27.32
N ASN A 5 -4.82 -21.72 -26.06
CA ASN A 5 -5.72 -21.51 -24.93
C ASN A 5 -5.85 -20.00 -24.72
N ALA A 6 -6.88 -19.38 -25.30
CA ALA A 6 -7.15 -17.93 -25.24
C ALA A 6 -7.36 -17.38 -23.80
N ARG A 7 -7.34 -18.25 -22.78
CA ARG A 7 -7.45 -17.92 -21.35
C ARG A 7 -6.13 -17.97 -20.58
N TYR A 8 -5.01 -18.28 -21.20
CA TYR A 8 -3.71 -18.19 -20.54
C TYR A 8 -3.14 -16.79 -20.74
N LEU A 9 -3.30 -15.92 -19.73
CA LEU A 9 -2.47 -14.72 -19.66
C LEU A 9 -1.01 -15.17 -19.64
N ASP A 10 -0.22 -14.60 -20.55
CA ASP A 10 1.22 -14.73 -20.55
C ASP A 10 1.78 -14.21 -19.22
N ASN A 11 2.97 -14.70 -18.82
CA ASN A 11 3.59 -14.34 -17.55
C ASN A 11 3.71 -12.82 -17.38
N ASN A 12 3.98 -12.08 -18.46
CA ASN A 12 4.04 -10.62 -18.39
C ASN A 12 2.67 -9.98 -18.15
N GLN A 13 1.61 -10.47 -18.82
CA GLN A 13 0.25 -9.97 -18.64
C GLN A 13 -0.24 -10.18 -17.20
N ARG A 14 0.06 -11.33 -16.59
CA ARG A 14 -0.30 -11.60 -15.18
C ARG A 14 0.38 -10.63 -14.22
N PHE A 15 1.64 -10.29 -14.51
CA PHE A 15 2.40 -9.36 -13.70
C PHE A 15 1.85 -7.93 -13.82
N ILE A 16 1.54 -7.48 -15.03
CA ILE A 16 0.89 -6.18 -15.27
C ILE A 16 -0.47 -6.13 -14.56
N ALA A 17 -1.27 -7.20 -14.66
CA ALA A 17 -2.55 -7.29 -13.96
C ALA A 17 -2.39 -7.17 -12.43
N ALA A 18 -1.37 -7.79 -11.83
CA ALA A 18 -1.06 -7.63 -10.41
C ALA A 18 -0.68 -6.19 -10.04
N ILE A 19 0.12 -5.51 -10.86
CA ILE A 19 0.49 -4.12 -10.59
C ILE A 19 -0.76 -3.23 -10.61
N ILE A 20 -1.59 -3.34 -11.64
CA ILE A 20 -2.79 -2.51 -11.79
C ILE A 20 -3.78 -2.78 -10.65
N THR A 21 -4.08 -4.05 -10.38
CA THR A 21 -5.05 -4.42 -9.33
C THR A 21 -4.51 -4.14 -7.94
N GLY A 22 -3.22 -4.35 -7.70
CA GLY A 22 -2.54 -3.97 -6.46
C GLY A 22 -2.55 -2.47 -6.23
N PHE A 23 -2.35 -1.66 -7.28
CA PHE A 23 -2.44 -0.20 -7.18
C PHE A 23 -3.85 0.27 -6.86
N ILE A 24 -4.87 -0.27 -7.53
CA ILE A 24 -6.29 0.02 -7.23
C ILE A 24 -6.61 -0.34 -5.78
N ALA A 25 -6.20 -1.54 -5.33
CA ALA A 25 -6.39 -1.96 -3.94
C ALA A 25 -5.66 -1.05 -2.95
N ALA A 26 -4.44 -0.60 -3.27
CA ALA A 26 -3.68 0.31 -2.42
C ALA A 26 -4.38 1.65 -2.24
N VAL A 27 -4.93 2.22 -3.32
CA VAL A 27 -5.71 3.47 -3.26
C VAL A 27 -6.97 3.27 -2.41
N ILE A 28 -7.74 2.20 -2.63
CA ILE A 28 -8.99 1.94 -1.92
C ILE A 28 -8.73 1.69 -0.42
N LEU A 29 -7.84 0.75 -0.10
CA LEU A 29 -7.55 0.36 1.29
C LEU A 29 -6.83 1.48 2.04
N GLY A 30 -5.94 2.22 1.38
CA GLY A 30 -5.28 3.39 1.97
C GLY A 30 -6.27 4.46 2.37
N ASN A 31 -7.17 4.86 1.46
CA ASN A 31 -8.20 5.84 1.78
C ASN A 31 -9.17 5.34 2.86
N LEU A 32 -9.55 4.06 2.83
CA LEU A 32 -10.39 3.47 3.87
C LEU A 32 -9.71 3.55 5.25
N TYR A 33 -8.43 3.19 5.35
CA TYR A 33 -7.64 3.34 6.57
C TYR A 33 -7.57 4.80 7.03
N GLY A 34 -7.31 5.73 6.10
CA GLY A 34 -7.19 7.15 6.43
C GLY A 34 -8.51 7.73 6.96
N LEU A 35 -9.64 7.36 6.36
CA LEU A 35 -10.97 7.76 6.81
C LEU A 35 -11.31 7.19 8.19
N ILE A 36 -11.04 5.89 8.42
CA ILE A 36 -11.28 5.26 9.73
C ILE A 36 -10.44 5.95 10.82
N THR A 37 -9.16 6.20 10.53
CA THR A 37 -8.24 6.84 11.48
C THR A 37 -8.66 8.28 11.79
N ALA A 38 -9.08 9.03 10.77
CA ALA A 38 -9.61 10.38 10.94
C ALA A 38 -10.90 10.43 11.78
N LEU A 39 -11.78 9.44 11.65
CA LEU A 39 -13.04 9.38 12.42
C LEU A 39 -12.81 8.95 13.86
N LEU A 40 -11.98 7.93 14.08
CA LEU A 40 -11.76 7.34 15.41
C LEU A 40 -10.71 8.09 16.24
N HIS A 41 -9.91 8.95 15.63
CA HIS A 41 -8.80 9.68 16.27
C HIS A 41 -7.79 8.77 16.98
N VAL A 42 -7.70 7.50 16.56
CA VAL A 42 -6.80 6.49 17.12
C VAL A 42 -6.13 5.74 15.97
N GLU A 43 -4.81 5.62 16.03
CA GLU A 43 -4.06 4.75 15.11
C GLU A 43 -4.31 3.28 15.46
N PHE A 44 -4.96 2.55 14.56
CA PHE A 44 -5.13 1.10 14.69
C PHE A 44 -3.95 0.37 14.04
N SER A 45 -2.90 0.09 14.81
CA SER A 45 -1.68 -0.56 14.29
C SER A 45 -1.93 -1.94 13.66
N LEU A 46 -2.96 -2.67 14.13
CA LEU A 46 -3.38 -3.95 13.51
C LEU A 46 -3.96 -3.77 12.10
N MET A 47 -4.43 -2.57 11.74
CA MET A 47 -4.98 -2.30 10.41
C MET A 47 -3.89 -2.39 9.33
N PHE A 48 -2.62 -2.10 9.65
CA PHE A 48 -1.50 -2.27 8.73
C PHE A 48 -1.31 -3.73 8.28
N ILE A 49 -1.55 -4.67 9.20
CA ILE A 49 -1.53 -6.11 8.89
C ILE A 49 -2.68 -6.46 7.93
N ALA A 50 -3.88 -5.97 8.21
CA ALA A 50 -5.05 -6.19 7.37
C ALA A 50 -4.86 -5.61 5.95
N ILE A 51 -4.28 -4.42 5.83
CA ILE A 51 -3.94 -3.79 4.54
C ILE A 51 -2.94 -4.67 3.78
N GLY A 52 -1.86 -5.12 4.43
CA GLY A 52 -0.87 -6.02 3.83
C GLY A 52 -1.49 -7.31 3.30
N TYR A 53 -2.36 -7.95 4.09
CA TYR A 53 -3.12 -9.12 3.67
C TYR A 53 -4.07 -8.83 2.50
N GLY A 54 -4.82 -7.73 2.55
CA GLY A 54 -5.78 -7.36 1.50
C GLY A 54 -5.10 -7.11 0.15
N ILE A 55 -3.96 -6.43 0.17
CA ILE A 55 -3.15 -6.19 -1.03
C ILE A 55 -2.55 -7.48 -1.56
N ALA A 56 -1.95 -8.29 -0.68
CA ALA A 56 -1.40 -9.58 -1.06
C ALA A 56 -2.44 -10.53 -1.66
N ALA A 57 -3.63 -10.59 -1.05
CA ALA A 57 -4.76 -11.38 -1.55
C ALA A 57 -5.19 -10.91 -2.94
N THR A 58 -5.28 -9.59 -3.16
CA THR A 58 -5.61 -9.01 -4.47
C THR A 58 -4.58 -9.40 -5.52
N ILE A 59 -3.29 -9.19 -5.22
CA ILE A 59 -2.18 -9.51 -6.14
C ILE A 59 -2.15 -11.01 -6.45
N LYS A 60 -2.34 -11.87 -5.45
CA LYS A 60 -2.37 -13.32 -5.62
C LYS A 60 -3.57 -13.76 -6.46
N HIS A 61 -4.75 -13.16 -6.25
CA HIS A 61 -5.96 -13.52 -6.98
C HIS A 61 -5.87 -13.19 -8.47
N PHE A 62 -5.48 -11.96 -8.81
CA PHE A 62 -5.44 -11.49 -10.20
C PHE A 62 -4.13 -11.83 -10.91
N GLY A 63 -3.00 -11.77 -10.22
CA GLY A 63 -1.68 -12.05 -10.77
C GLY A 63 -1.20 -13.49 -10.67
N ARG A 64 -1.92 -14.35 -9.93
CA ARG A 64 -1.58 -15.75 -9.63
C ARG A 64 -0.29 -15.96 -8.83
N GLY A 65 0.43 -14.90 -8.44
CA GLY A 65 1.52 -14.95 -7.46
C GLY A 65 2.59 -16.02 -7.73
N VAL A 66 2.97 -16.25 -8.99
CA VAL A 66 3.82 -17.41 -9.38
C VAL A 66 5.31 -17.14 -9.17
N HIS A 67 5.74 -15.88 -9.18
CA HIS A 67 7.16 -15.50 -9.16
C HIS A 67 7.48 -14.59 -7.97
N THR A 68 8.74 -14.56 -7.55
CA THR A 68 9.23 -13.69 -6.46
C THR A 68 9.03 -12.20 -6.73
N ARG A 69 8.98 -11.77 -8.00
CA ARG A 69 8.64 -10.39 -8.36
C ARG A 69 7.28 -9.91 -7.84
N PHE A 70 6.31 -10.82 -7.63
CA PHE A 70 5.01 -10.46 -7.04
C PHE A 70 5.15 -10.07 -5.56
N MET A 71 6.15 -10.62 -4.86
CA MET A 71 6.46 -10.24 -3.48
C MET A 71 6.86 -8.77 -3.38
N ILE A 72 7.74 -8.31 -4.29
CA ILE A 72 8.20 -6.93 -4.35
C ILE A 72 7.02 -5.99 -4.65
N VAL A 73 6.15 -6.34 -5.60
CA VAL A 73 4.95 -5.55 -5.89
C VAL A 73 4.04 -5.48 -4.65
N GLY A 74 3.84 -6.58 -3.93
CA GLY A 74 3.07 -6.60 -2.69
C GLY A 74 3.61 -5.65 -1.62
N ALA A 75 4.93 -5.66 -1.40
CA ALA A 75 5.58 -4.76 -0.46
C ALA A 75 5.38 -3.28 -0.86
N ILE A 76 5.64 -2.95 -2.13
CA ILE A 76 5.53 -1.58 -2.65
C ILE A 76 4.08 -1.08 -2.55
N MET A 77 3.11 -1.89 -2.99
CA MET A 77 1.69 -1.51 -2.94
C MET A 77 1.20 -1.35 -1.51
N THR A 78 1.67 -2.20 -0.58
CA THR A 78 1.34 -2.07 0.85
C THR A 78 1.91 -0.79 1.44
N PHE A 79 3.16 -0.47 1.13
CA PHE A 79 3.76 0.80 1.54
C PHE A 79 2.97 2.00 0.98
N ILE A 80 2.61 1.98 -0.31
CA ILE A 80 1.82 3.05 -0.95
C ILE A 80 0.46 3.20 -0.26
N ALA A 81 -0.23 2.10 0.05
CA ALA A 81 -1.54 2.14 0.70
C ALA A 81 -1.47 2.79 2.08
N ILE A 82 -0.49 2.37 2.90
CA ILE A 82 -0.25 2.95 4.22
C ILE A 82 0.06 4.44 4.10
N PHE A 83 0.97 4.80 3.19
CA PHE A 83 1.36 6.19 2.96
C PHE A 83 0.20 7.08 2.52
N ILE A 84 -0.60 6.65 1.53
CA ILE A 84 -1.82 7.35 1.11
C ILE A 84 -2.76 7.53 2.30
N GLY A 85 -2.93 6.47 3.09
CA GLY A 85 -3.80 6.48 4.24
C GLY A 85 -3.39 7.48 5.33
N ASP A 86 -2.11 7.59 5.64
CA ASP A 86 -1.61 8.59 6.60
C ASP A 86 -1.82 10.02 6.08
N LEU A 87 -1.58 10.26 4.79
CA LEU A 87 -1.86 11.56 4.18
C LEU A 87 -3.35 11.88 4.24
N THR A 88 -4.22 10.93 3.87
CA THR A 88 -5.67 11.11 3.94
C THR A 88 -6.14 11.37 5.36
N SER A 89 -5.58 10.71 6.37
CA SER A 89 -5.89 10.97 7.77
C SER A 89 -5.44 12.37 8.23
N SER A 90 -4.33 12.87 7.69
CA SER A 90 -3.72 14.12 8.15
C SER A 90 -4.30 15.37 7.47
N ILE A 91 -4.59 15.30 6.17
CA ILE A 91 -4.98 16.46 5.36
C ILE A 91 -6.29 16.25 4.57
N SER A 92 -7.02 15.17 4.82
CA SER A 92 -8.22 14.74 4.08
C SER A 92 -7.97 14.33 2.63
N ILE A 93 -8.92 13.61 2.02
CA ILE A 93 -8.86 13.18 0.61
C ILE A 93 -8.70 14.39 -0.33
N ASN A 94 -9.46 15.47 -0.09
CA ASN A 94 -9.38 16.68 -0.91
C ASN A 94 -8.00 17.35 -0.79
N GLY A 95 -7.42 17.38 0.41
CA GLY A 95 -6.07 17.92 0.61
C GLY A 95 -5.01 17.11 -0.13
N VAL A 96 -5.13 15.77 -0.14
CA VAL A 96 -4.23 14.90 -0.93
C VAL A 96 -4.34 15.20 -2.43
N ILE A 97 -5.55 15.33 -2.96
CA ILE A 97 -5.75 15.67 -4.38
C ILE A 97 -5.12 17.02 -4.70
N VAL A 98 -5.37 18.05 -3.89
CA VAL A 98 -4.80 19.39 -4.09
C VAL A 98 -3.28 19.36 -4.01
N LEU A 99 -2.71 18.63 -3.05
CA LEU A 99 -1.27 18.49 -2.88
C LEU A 99 -0.60 18.00 -4.17
N PHE A 100 -1.09 16.90 -4.76
CA PHE A 100 -0.50 16.30 -5.95
C PHE A 100 -0.86 17.01 -7.26
N THR A 101 -1.97 17.74 -7.32
CA THR A 101 -2.38 18.51 -8.52
C THR A 101 -1.81 19.93 -8.56
N SER A 102 -1.40 20.49 -7.41
CA SER A 102 -0.88 21.86 -7.30
C SER A 102 0.42 22.10 -8.08
N GLY A 103 1.19 21.05 -8.38
CA GLY A 103 2.51 21.16 -9.01
C GLY A 103 3.58 21.86 -8.15
N ASN A 104 3.25 22.23 -6.90
CA ASN A 104 4.17 22.95 -6.02
C ASN A 104 5.10 21.97 -5.31
N LEU A 105 6.26 21.74 -5.92
CA LEU A 105 7.27 20.80 -5.42
C LEU A 105 7.72 21.12 -3.99
N SER A 106 7.79 22.39 -3.60
CA SER A 106 8.17 22.80 -2.24
C SER A 106 7.16 22.35 -1.20
N VAL A 107 5.85 22.44 -1.49
CA VAL A 107 4.79 21.98 -0.59
C VAL A 107 4.79 20.45 -0.48
N ILE A 108 5.00 19.76 -1.59
CA ILE A 108 5.12 18.29 -1.61
C ILE A 108 6.33 17.85 -0.77
N ALA A 109 7.50 18.47 -0.99
CA ALA A 109 8.72 18.14 -0.27
C ALA A 109 8.60 18.40 1.23
N THR A 110 8.01 19.54 1.63
CA THR A 110 7.81 19.86 3.05
C THR A 110 6.80 18.95 3.72
N THR A 111 5.73 18.55 3.02
CA THR A 111 4.75 17.56 3.53
C THR A 111 5.42 16.20 3.73
N PHE A 112 6.22 15.74 2.76
CA PHE A 112 6.95 14.48 2.87
C PHE A 112 7.99 14.50 3.99
N LEU A 113 8.75 15.59 4.15
CA LEU A 113 9.69 15.74 5.25
C LEU A 113 8.98 15.75 6.62
N SER A 114 7.81 16.37 6.70
CA SER A 114 7.00 16.37 7.92
C SER A 114 6.51 14.97 8.27
N TYR A 115 6.08 14.20 7.28
CA TYR A 115 5.72 12.78 7.45
C TYR A 115 6.90 11.96 8.01
N LEU A 116 8.10 12.10 7.45
CA LEU A 116 9.28 11.37 7.95
C LEU A 116 9.66 11.75 9.39
N ARG A 117 9.48 13.01 9.78
CA ARG A 117 9.80 13.49 11.14
C ARG A 117 8.94 12.84 12.21
N ILE A 118 7.71 12.41 11.91
CA ILE A 118 6.85 11.71 12.87
C ILE A 118 7.53 10.44 13.38
N PHE A 119 8.19 9.71 12.49
CA PHE A 119 8.90 8.46 12.80
C PHE A 119 10.32 8.67 13.35
N ALA A 120 10.87 9.88 13.23
CA ALA A 120 12.18 10.22 13.80
C ALA A 120 12.14 10.45 15.33
N SER A 121 10.94 10.50 15.92
CA SER A 121 10.79 10.61 17.36
C SER A 121 11.11 9.29 18.07
N LEU A 122 11.82 9.35 19.20
CA LEU A 122 12.09 8.19 20.08
C LEU A 122 10.87 7.81 20.94
N ASN A 123 9.67 8.22 20.53
CA ASN A 123 8.44 7.91 21.26
C ASN A 123 8.12 6.41 21.10
N PRO A 124 7.91 5.65 22.19
CA PRO A 124 7.54 4.23 22.11
C PRO A 124 6.34 3.96 21.20
N TYR A 125 5.34 4.84 21.17
CA TYR A 125 4.17 4.70 20.30
C TYR A 125 4.55 4.80 18.81
N ALA A 126 5.45 5.71 18.44
CA ALA A 126 5.94 5.85 17.07
C ALA A 126 6.77 4.63 16.63
N LEU A 127 7.59 4.09 17.52
CA LEU A 127 8.38 2.88 17.27
C LEU A 127 7.49 1.63 17.09
N ILE A 128 6.47 1.48 17.93
CA ILE A 128 5.49 0.40 17.81
C ILE A 128 4.70 0.53 16.50
N SER A 129 4.21 1.74 16.17
CA SER A 129 3.51 2.01 14.90
C SER A 129 4.40 1.65 13.71
N LEU A 130 5.69 2.05 13.73
CA LEU A 130 6.69 1.69 12.72
C LEU A 130 6.86 0.17 12.59
N ALA A 131 6.96 -0.56 13.71
CA ALA A 131 7.10 -2.01 13.70
C ALA A 131 5.88 -2.69 13.04
N PHE A 132 4.66 -2.26 13.38
CA PHE A 132 3.46 -2.81 12.74
C PHE A 132 3.35 -2.47 11.25
N ARG A 133 3.81 -1.28 10.83
CA ARG A 133 3.90 -0.90 9.41
C ARG A 133 4.85 -1.82 8.66
N LEU A 134 6.03 -2.09 9.24
CA LEU A 134 7.00 -3.03 8.69
C LEU A 134 6.45 -4.46 8.63
N ILE A 135 5.74 -4.92 9.66
CA ILE A 135 5.06 -6.22 9.66
C ILE A 135 4.00 -6.27 8.55
N GLY A 136 3.18 -5.24 8.40
CA GLY A 136 2.19 -5.15 7.32
C GLY A 136 2.84 -5.25 5.93
N ILE A 137 3.93 -4.51 5.70
CA ILE A 137 4.71 -4.56 4.45
C ILE A 137 5.32 -5.95 4.24
N TYR A 138 5.88 -6.56 5.29
CA TYR A 138 6.43 -7.91 5.23
C TYR A 138 5.37 -8.98 4.91
N ILE A 139 4.16 -8.82 5.44
CA ILE A 139 3.01 -9.66 5.10
C ILE A 139 2.63 -9.44 3.63
N GLY A 140 2.51 -8.19 3.19
CA GLY A 140 2.31 -7.84 1.79
C GLY A 140 3.35 -8.49 0.87
N TYR A 141 4.61 -8.52 1.30
CA TYR A 141 5.72 -9.16 0.60
C TYR A 141 5.56 -10.69 0.53
N THR A 142 5.47 -11.37 1.67
CA THR A 142 5.49 -12.83 1.75
C THR A 142 4.20 -13.46 1.23
N GLN A 143 3.05 -12.84 1.47
CA GLN A 143 1.75 -13.40 1.11
C GLN A 143 1.34 -13.13 -0.33
N SER A 144 2.06 -12.31 -1.09
CA SER A 144 1.72 -12.02 -2.51
C SER A 144 2.11 -13.15 -3.48
N VAL A 145 2.78 -14.19 -3.00
CA VAL A 145 3.26 -15.33 -3.78
C VAL A 145 2.66 -16.64 -3.25
N ILE A 146 2.59 -17.69 -4.08
CA ILE A 146 2.08 -19.03 -3.73
C ILE A 146 3.25 -19.98 -3.41
N LEU A 147 4.33 -19.48 -2.80
CA LEU A 147 5.46 -20.35 -2.42
C LEU A 147 5.05 -21.42 -1.41
#